data_AF-A0A1E1WRV1-F1
#
_entry.id   AF-A0A1E1WRV1-F1
#
_cell.length_a   1.000
_cell.length_b   1.000
_cell.length_c   1.000
_cell.angle_alpha   90.00
_cell.angle_beta   90.00
_cell.angle_gamma   90.00
#
_symmetry.space_group_name_H-M   'P 1'
#
loop_
_entity.id
_entity.type
_entity.pdbx_description
1 polymer ?
#
loop_
_entity_poly.entity_id
_entity_poly.type
_entity_poly.pdbx_seq_one_letter_code
_entity_poly.pdbx_strand_id
1 'polypeptide(L)'
;DDWNVTTAPRNEEPLFLPSNFTHKLPPTANETELIAHMAALKRNYSRLLWDSDKSTNLPLFVEKALKLLNLKQVYYEVEHSVMSKVSCTACKAGAGLLQHYIKLGKSKEEINKMIYQFCVSLKIQSARVCEGITRLFGTEVIYVLKRVTIGPDEICSFVIGDACGDVYNPYHEWEVAFPPVPKPTIEPLQAPMDKAPTFKVLQISDTHFDPYYAEGANAECNEPLCCRASSE
;
A
#
# COMPACT_ATOMS: atom_id res chain seq x y z
N ASP A 1 14.36 6.65 -39.40
CA ASP A 1 14.62 7.31 -38.11
C ASP A 1 16.11 7.53 -37.93
N ASP A 2 16.62 8.63 -38.47
CA ASP A 2 18.05 9.01 -38.42
C ASP A 2 18.35 9.92 -37.21
N TRP A 3 17.84 9.53 -36.04
CA TRP A 3 18.07 10.31 -34.82
C TRP A 3 19.43 9.95 -34.22
N ASN A 4 20.40 10.87 -34.30
CA ASN A 4 21.72 10.72 -33.72
C ASN A 4 21.93 11.70 -32.55
N VAL A 5 22.12 11.15 -31.35
CA VAL A 5 22.29 11.90 -30.10
C VAL A 5 23.54 12.80 -30.09
N THR A 6 24.48 12.60 -31.03
CA THR A 6 25.72 13.39 -31.11
C THR A 6 25.61 14.63 -31.98
N THR A 7 24.56 14.79 -32.79
CA THR A 7 24.48 15.88 -33.80
C THR A 7 23.61 17.06 -33.38
N ALA A 8 22.91 16.98 -32.23
CA ALA A 8 22.15 18.12 -31.70
C ALA A 8 23.11 19.12 -31.01
N PRO A 9 23.02 20.43 -31.31
CA PRO A 9 23.79 21.45 -30.58
C PRO A 9 23.39 21.38 -29.10
N ARG A 10 24.30 20.87 -28.27
CA ARG A 10 24.17 20.91 -26.82
C ARG A 10 24.75 22.25 -26.36
N ASN A 11 24.09 22.95 -25.44
CA ASN A 11 24.85 23.81 -24.54
C ASN A 11 25.84 22.88 -23.83
N GLU A 12 27.10 22.89 -24.26
CA GLU A 12 28.17 22.06 -23.70
C GLU A 12 28.55 22.51 -22.29
N GLU A 13 28.21 23.75 -21.95
CA GLU A 13 28.36 24.29 -20.60
C GLU A 13 27.05 24.11 -19.83
N PRO A 14 27.04 23.29 -18.76
CA PRO A 14 25.89 23.24 -17.88
C PRO A 14 25.75 24.61 -17.19
N LEU A 15 24.55 25.20 -17.24
CA LEU A 15 24.18 26.44 -16.52
C LEU A 15 24.48 26.36 -15.02
N PHE A 16 24.56 25.14 -14.47
CA PHE A 16 25.04 24.84 -13.14
C PHE A 16 26.24 23.91 -13.23
N LEU A 17 27.42 24.43 -12.90
CA LEU A 17 28.58 23.60 -12.59
C LEU A 17 28.40 23.08 -11.16
N PRO A 18 28.32 21.77 -10.93
CA PRO A 18 28.34 21.21 -9.58
C PRO A 18 29.60 21.72 -8.87
N SER A 19 29.41 22.48 -7.81
CA SER A 19 30.48 22.98 -6.94
C SER A 19 30.23 22.42 -5.55
N ASN A 20 31.29 22.25 -4.75
CA ASN A 20 31.26 21.51 -3.49
C ASN A 20 30.86 20.03 -3.64
N PHE A 21 31.78 19.22 -4.16
CA PHE A 21 31.81 17.76 -3.93
C PHE A 21 32.21 17.42 -2.48
N THR A 22 31.73 18.20 -1.51
CA THR A 22 32.01 18.02 -0.07
C THR A 22 31.10 16.97 0.56
N HIS A 23 30.13 16.44 -0.20
CA HIS A 23 29.40 15.25 0.17
C HIS A 23 30.38 14.09 0.28
N LYS A 24 30.76 13.76 1.52
CA LYS A 24 31.20 12.40 1.83
C LYS A 24 30.06 11.49 1.41
N LEU A 25 30.35 10.56 0.49
CA LEU A 25 29.49 9.41 0.29
C LEU A 25 29.18 8.83 1.68
N PRO A 26 27.92 8.43 1.95
CA PRO A 26 27.63 7.69 3.15
C PRO A 26 28.64 6.53 3.23
N PRO A 27 29.17 6.22 4.42
CA PRO A 27 30.11 5.11 4.56
C PRO A 27 29.48 3.89 3.88
N THR A 28 30.22 3.27 2.96
CA THR A 28 29.86 1.95 2.46
C THR A 28 29.65 1.10 3.69
N ALA A 29 28.39 0.69 3.94
CA ALA A 29 28.09 -0.18 5.05
C ALA A 29 29.03 -1.37 4.91
N ASN A 30 29.93 -1.56 5.89
CA ASN A 30 30.75 -2.74 5.91
C ASN A 30 29.75 -3.89 5.97
N GLU A 31 29.72 -4.78 4.97
CA GLU A 31 28.69 -5.81 4.85
C GLU A 31 28.54 -6.60 6.17
N THR A 32 29.65 -6.76 6.88
CA THR A 32 29.72 -7.35 8.22
C THR A 32 28.93 -6.58 9.29
N GLU A 33 28.92 -5.25 9.27
CA GLU A 33 28.19 -4.40 10.22
C GLU A 33 26.69 -4.36 9.88
N LEU A 34 26.33 -4.34 8.59
CA LEU A 34 24.93 -4.48 8.15
C LEU A 34 24.39 -5.86 8.54
N ILE A 35 25.14 -6.94 8.27
CA ILE A 35 24.78 -8.30 8.66
C ILE A 35 24.69 -8.43 10.19
N ALA A 36 25.61 -7.81 10.94
CA ALA A 36 25.55 -7.79 12.41
C ALA A 36 24.35 -7.01 12.94
N HIS A 37 24.02 -5.86 12.33
CA HIS A 37 22.85 -5.06 12.71
C HIS A 37 21.54 -5.79 12.34
N MET A 38 21.49 -6.50 11.22
CA MET A 38 20.39 -7.38 10.85
C MET A 38 20.28 -8.58 11.78
N ALA A 39 21.41 -9.15 12.24
CA ALA A 39 21.43 -10.22 13.23
C ALA A 39 20.98 -9.74 14.62
N ALA A 40 21.31 -8.50 15.01
CA ALA A 40 20.82 -7.87 16.24
C ALA A 40 19.32 -7.49 16.14
N LEU A 41 18.85 -7.15 14.94
CA LEU A 41 17.44 -6.90 14.61
C LEU A 41 16.63 -8.18 14.39
N LYS A 42 17.24 -9.38 14.41
CA LYS A 42 16.50 -10.64 14.58
C LYS A 42 15.88 -10.69 15.97
N ARG A 43 14.82 -9.91 16.17
CA ARG A 43 13.79 -10.29 17.14
C ARG A 43 13.37 -11.71 16.79
N ASN A 44 13.36 -12.56 17.80
CA ASN A 44 13.11 -13.99 17.68
C ASN A 44 11.61 -14.22 17.38
N TYR A 45 11.15 -13.86 16.18
CA TYR A 45 9.78 -14.11 15.68
C TYR A 45 9.43 -15.60 15.68
N SER A 46 10.46 -16.46 15.67
CA SER A 46 10.38 -17.91 15.86
C SER A 46 9.61 -18.32 17.11
N ARG A 47 9.64 -17.55 18.22
CA ARG A 47 8.86 -17.88 19.43
C ARG A 47 7.40 -17.45 19.38
N LEU A 48 7.04 -16.49 18.52
CA LEU A 48 5.65 -16.05 18.34
C LEU A 48 4.87 -17.00 17.42
N LEU A 49 5.56 -17.67 16.51
CA LEU A 49 5.01 -18.62 15.54
C LEU A 49 4.53 -19.96 16.15
N TRP A 50 4.93 -20.29 17.38
CA TRP A 50 4.66 -21.61 17.98
C TRP A 50 3.47 -21.68 18.95
N ASP A 51 2.76 -20.57 19.20
CA ASP A 51 1.67 -20.53 20.19
C ASP A 51 0.25 -20.44 19.57
N SER A 52 0.12 -20.55 18.25
CA SER A 52 -1.19 -20.40 17.56
C SER A 52 -1.93 -21.72 17.29
N ASP A 53 -1.37 -22.88 17.60
CA ASP A 53 -2.06 -24.16 17.43
C ASP A 53 -2.95 -24.46 18.64
N LYS A 54 -4.12 -23.83 18.68
CA LYS A 54 -5.34 -24.38 19.30
C LYS A 54 -6.59 -23.64 18.85
N SER A 55 -7.44 -24.42 18.17
CA SER A 55 -8.89 -24.27 17.92
C SER A 55 -9.39 -23.15 17.00
N THR A 56 -9.54 -23.48 15.71
CA THR A 56 -10.50 -22.83 14.81
C THR A 56 -11.86 -23.53 14.93
N ASN A 57 -12.68 -23.11 15.90
CA ASN A 57 -14.13 -23.33 15.85
C ASN A 57 -14.77 -22.02 15.39
N LEU A 58 -14.79 -21.80 14.07
CA LEU A 58 -15.52 -20.66 13.51
C LEU A 58 -17.03 -20.97 13.60
N PRO A 59 -17.88 -20.05 14.06
CA PRO A 59 -19.32 -20.31 14.12
C PRO A 59 -19.90 -20.64 12.73
N LEU A 60 -20.80 -21.62 12.65
CA LEU A 60 -21.45 -22.11 11.42
C LEU A 60 -22.09 -21.00 10.54
N PHE A 61 -22.50 -19.88 11.15
CA PHE A 61 -23.05 -18.76 10.39
C PHE A 61 -21.98 -18.02 9.58
N VAL A 62 -20.74 -17.99 10.08
CA VAL A 62 -19.60 -17.38 9.39
C VAL A 62 -19.25 -18.21 8.18
N GLU A 63 -19.11 -19.54 8.29
CA GLU A 63 -18.88 -20.42 7.12
C GLU A 63 -19.91 -20.23 5.99
N LYS A 64 -21.19 -20.07 6.34
CA LYS A 64 -22.24 -19.78 5.35
C LYS A 64 -22.11 -18.40 4.74
N ALA A 65 -21.76 -17.38 5.52
CA ALA A 65 -21.51 -16.03 5.03
C ALA A 65 -20.28 -15.97 4.10
N LEU A 66 -19.23 -16.75 4.38
CA LEU A 66 -18.01 -16.83 3.57
C LEU A 66 -18.27 -17.44 2.18
N LYS A 67 -19.18 -18.43 2.07
CA LYS A 67 -19.64 -18.96 0.77
C LYS A 67 -20.47 -17.95 -0.04
N LEU A 68 -21.15 -17.01 0.61
CA LEU A 68 -22.05 -16.04 -0.01
C LEU A 68 -21.32 -14.85 -0.66
N LEU A 69 -20.13 -14.50 -0.19
CA LEU A 69 -19.40 -13.30 -0.63
C LEU A 69 -18.50 -13.49 -1.86
N ASN A 70 -18.50 -14.67 -2.49
CA ASN A 70 -17.62 -15.04 -3.62
C ASN A 70 -16.18 -14.49 -3.49
N LEU A 71 -15.52 -14.80 -2.38
CA LEU A 71 -14.25 -14.18 -1.98
C LEU A 71 -13.10 -14.35 -2.99
N LYS A 72 -13.12 -15.41 -3.80
CA LYS A 72 -12.16 -15.56 -4.90
C LYS A 72 -12.31 -14.45 -5.95
N GLN A 73 -13.55 -14.12 -6.28
CA GLN A 73 -13.86 -13.00 -7.16
C GLN A 73 -13.44 -11.68 -6.50
N VAL A 74 -13.76 -11.47 -5.23
CA VAL A 74 -13.35 -10.25 -4.49
C VAL A 74 -11.84 -10.08 -4.48
N TYR A 75 -11.09 -11.15 -4.22
CA TYR A 75 -9.63 -11.11 -4.23
C TYR A 75 -9.09 -10.72 -5.61
N TYR A 76 -9.57 -11.39 -6.67
CA TYR A 76 -9.19 -11.09 -8.05
C TYR A 76 -9.51 -9.63 -8.42
N GLU A 77 -10.70 -9.16 -8.05
CA GLU A 77 -11.16 -7.78 -8.25
C GLU A 77 -10.24 -6.77 -7.55
N VAL A 78 -9.83 -7.04 -6.31
CA VAL A 78 -8.90 -6.18 -5.56
C VAL A 78 -7.51 -6.17 -6.19
N GLU A 79 -6.97 -7.33 -6.53
CA GLU A 79 -5.64 -7.46 -7.13
C GLU A 79 -5.54 -6.76 -8.49
N HIS A 80 -6.58 -6.84 -9.30
CA HIS A 80 -6.62 -6.24 -10.64
C HIS A 80 -7.21 -4.83 -10.63
N SER A 81 -7.52 -4.27 -9.45
CA SER A 81 -8.18 -2.96 -9.30
C SER A 81 -9.50 -2.85 -10.08
N VAL A 82 -10.23 -3.95 -10.24
CA VAL A 82 -11.54 -4.04 -10.90
C VAL A 82 -12.60 -4.23 -9.83
N MET A 83 -13.09 -3.14 -9.23
CA MET A 83 -14.08 -3.22 -8.15
C MET A 83 -15.50 -3.53 -8.67
N SER A 84 -16.24 -4.41 -7.98
CA SER A 84 -17.64 -4.73 -8.30
C SER A 84 -18.58 -4.63 -7.08
N LYS A 85 -19.88 -4.84 -7.32
CA LYS A 85 -20.90 -4.97 -6.26
C LYS A 85 -20.63 -6.12 -5.30
N VAL A 86 -19.91 -7.15 -5.73
CA VAL A 86 -19.51 -8.28 -4.87
C VAL A 86 -18.44 -7.82 -3.88
N SER A 87 -17.38 -7.17 -4.36
CA SER A 87 -16.37 -6.53 -3.51
C SER A 87 -16.99 -5.51 -2.56
N CYS A 88 -17.98 -4.76 -3.03
CA CYS A 88 -18.73 -3.85 -2.17
C CYS A 88 -19.46 -4.56 -1.02
N THR A 89 -20.18 -5.65 -1.32
CA THR A 89 -20.93 -6.42 -0.32
C THR A 89 -19.98 -7.01 0.72
N ALA A 90 -18.85 -7.55 0.26
CA ALA A 90 -17.80 -8.08 1.15
C ALA A 90 -17.21 -7.00 2.04
N CYS A 91 -16.91 -5.82 1.48
CA CYS A 91 -16.43 -4.68 2.26
C CYS A 91 -17.44 -4.28 3.34
N LYS A 92 -18.72 -4.07 2.98
CA LYS A 92 -19.73 -3.62 3.95
C LYS A 92 -19.92 -4.63 5.07
N ALA A 93 -19.92 -5.92 4.74
CA ALA A 93 -19.98 -6.99 5.73
C ALA A 93 -18.76 -6.99 6.67
N GLY A 94 -17.54 -6.87 6.12
CA GLY A 94 -16.30 -6.85 6.88
C GLY A 94 -16.18 -5.62 7.78
N ALA A 95 -16.43 -4.43 7.22
CA ALA A 95 -16.41 -3.17 7.96
C ALA A 95 -17.47 -3.15 9.07
N GLY A 96 -18.69 -3.61 8.77
CA GLY A 96 -19.76 -3.73 9.76
C GLY A 96 -19.40 -4.68 10.91
N LEU A 97 -18.83 -5.85 10.59
CA LEU A 97 -18.40 -6.83 11.59
C LEU A 97 -17.30 -6.26 12.50
N LEU A 98 -16.28 -5.63 11.91
CA LEU A 98 -15.18 -5.03 12.66
C LEU A 98 -15.68 -3.92 13.61
N GLN A 99 -16.51 -3.01 13.09
CA GLN A 99 -17.11 -1.96 13.91
C GLN A 99 -18.01 -2.51 15.02
N HIS A 100 -18.76 -3.58 14.75
CA HIS A 100 -19.58 -4.24 15.75
C HIS A 100 -18.73 -4.78 16.91
N TYR A 101 -17.61 -5.45 16.62
CA TYR A 101 -16.70 -5.95 17.65
C TYR A 101 -16.04 -4.82 18.45
N ILE A 102 -15.67 -3.73 17.80
CA ILE A 102 -15.16 -2.53 18.47
C ILE A 102 -16.20 -1.95 19.44
N LYS A 103 -17.46 -1.82 19.00
CA LYS A 103 -18.57 -1.30 19.81
C LYS A 103 -18.93 -2.20 20.98
N LEU A 104 -18.76 -3.52 20.84
CA LEU A 104 -18.92 -4.49 21.93
C LEU A 104 -17.79 -4.43 22.98
N GLY A 105 -16.76 -3.59 22.78
CA GLY A 105 -15.68 -3.43 23.74
C GLY A 105 -14.69 -4.60 23.75
N LYS A 106 -14.63 -5.38 22.65
CA LYS A 106 -13.65 -6.47 22.50
C LYS A 106 -12.21 -5.96 22.61
N SER A 107 -11.33 -6.79 23.16
CA SER A 107 -9.92 -6.43 23.29
C SER A 107 -9.24 -6.33 21.92
N LYS A 108 -8.13 -5.59 21.85
CA LYS A 108 -7.37 -5.45 20.60
C LYS A 108 -6.86 -6.82 20.13
N GLU A 109 -6.47 -7.65 21.08
CA GLU A 109 -5.96 -9.00 20.88
C GLU A 109 -7.04 -9.92 20.31
N GLU A 110 -8.27 -9.85 20.84
CA GLU A 110 -9.42 -10.59 20.30
C GLU A 110 -9.72 -10.18 18.85
N ILE A 111 -9.73 -8.87 18.56
CA ILE A 111 -10.01 -8.37 17.22
C ILE A 111 -8.89 -8.75 16.25
N ASN A 112 -7.63 -8.57 16.62
CA ASN A 112 -6.48 -8.96 15.80
C ASN A 112 -6.49 -10.48 15.54
N LYS A 113 -6.78 -11.31 16.54
CA LYS A 113 -6.92 -12.75 16.36
C LYS A 113 -8.01 -13.09 15.34
N MET A 114 -9.15 -12.42 15.39
CA MET A 114 -10.22 -12.60 14.41
C MET A 114 -9.78 -12.18 13.00
N ILE A 115 -9.13 -11.02 12.85
CA ILE A 115 -8.63 -10.53 11.55
C ILE A 115 -7.66 -11.55 10.94
N TYR A 116 -6.70 -12.02 11.73
CA TYR A 116 -5.76 -13.07 11.31
C TYR A 116 -6.50 -14.35 10.88
N GLN A 117 -7.42 -14.86 11.72
CA GLN A 117 -8.17 -16.07 11.43
C GLN A 117 -9.02 -15.93 10.17
N PHE A 118 -9.62 -14.77 9.94
CA PHE A 118 -10.39 -14.47 8.73
C PHE A 118 -9.48 -14.48 7.50
N CYS A 119 -8.32 -13.81 7.56
CA CYS A 119 -7.35 -13.77 6.47
C CYS A 119 -6.89 -15.18 6.04
N VAL A 120 -6.51 -16.02 7.00
CA VAL A 120 -6.02 -17.37 6.74
C VAL A 120 -7.14 -18.31 6.31
N SER A 121 -8.27 -18.32 7.01
CA SER A 121 -9.40 -19.23 6.71
C SER A 121 -9.97 -18.97 5.31
N LEU A 122 -9.87 -17.73 4.84
CA LEU A 122 -10.31 -17.33 3.52
C LEU A 122 -9.26 -17.44 2.44
N LYS A 123 -8.04 -17.84 2.79
CA LYS A 123 -6.92 -17.92 1.87
C LYS A 123 -6.71 -16.60 1.12
N ILE A 124 -6.88 -15.48 1.82
CA ILE A 124 -6.65 -14.15 1.25
C ILE A 124 -5.16 -13.97 0.98
N GLN A 125 -4.31 -14.42 1.91
CA GLN A 125 -2.86 -14.41 1.78
C GLN A 125 -2.25 -15.60 2.54
N SER A 126 -0.94 -15.80 2.40
CA SER A 126 -0.19 -16.78 3.21
C SER A 126 -0.34 -16.49 4.71
N ALA A 127 -0.24 -17.52 5.56
CA ALA A 127 -0.36 -17.35 7.01
C ALA A 127 0.67 -16.33 7.56
N ARG A 128 1.88 -16.34 7.01
CA ARG A 128 2.96 -15.40 7.35
C ARG A 128 2.57 -13.96 7.02
N VAL A 129 2.01 -13.73 5.83
CA VAL A 129 1.57 -12.39 5.39
C VAL A 129 0.38 -11.92 6.22
N CYS A 130 -0.60 -12.79 6.47
CA CYS A 130 -1.76 -12.49 7.33
C CYS A 130 -1.33 -12.09 8.75
N GLU A 131 -0.39 -12.82 9.36
CA GLU A 131 0.18 -12.46 10.66
C GLU A 131 0.90 -11.11 10.62
N GLY A 132 1.75 -10.92 9.61
CA GLY A 132 2.53 -9.68 9.43
C GLY A 132 1.66 -8.44 9.32
N ILE A 133 0.67 -8.46 8.42
CA ILE A 133 -0.27 -7.35 8.23
C ILE A 133 -1.08 -7.10 9.49
N THR A 134 -1.63 -8.14 10.12
CA THR A 134 -2.44 -8.00 11.33
C THR A 134 -1.65 -7.38 12.47
N ARG A 135 -0.40 -7.81 12.66
CA ARG A 135 0.47 -7.30 13.72
C ARG A 135 0.87 -5.84 13.48
N LEU A 136 1.10 -5.45 12.23
CA LEU A 136 1.52 -4.09 11.87
C LEU A 136 0.36 -3.10 11.87
N PHE A 137 -0.78 -3.46 11.29
CA PHE A 137 -1.88 -2.52 11.04
C PHE A 137 -3.09 -2.69 11.94
N GLY A 138 -3.33 -3.89 12.49
CA GLY A 138 -4.58 -4.19 13.21
C GLY A 138 -4.85 -3.22 14.36
N THR A 139 -3.82 -2.93 15.17
CA THR A 139 -3.94 -1.99 16.29
C THR A 139 -4.24 -0.56 15.84
N GLU A 140 -3.64 -0.10 14.74
CA GLU A 140 -3.86 1.24 14.20
C GLU A 140 -5.26 1.39 13.61
N VAL A 141 -5.73 0.39 12.86
CA VAL A 141 -7.10 0.35 12.33
C VAL A 141 -8.11 0.41 13.48
N ILE A 142 -7.92 -0.36 14.54
CA ILE A 142 -8.79 -0.31 15.73
C ILE A 142 -8.71 1.06 16.41
N TYR A 143 -7.51 1.65 16.51
CA TYR A 143 -7.32 2.96 17.13
C TYR A 143 -8.10 4.06 16.39
N VAL A 144 -8.01 4.08 15.06
CA VAL A 144 -8.69 5.05 14.20
C VAL A 144 -10.20 4.84 14.25
N LEU A 145 -10.68 3.62 14.03
CA LEU A 145 -12.12 3.30 14.02
C LEU A 145 -12.82 3.54 15.37
N LYS A 146 -12.07 3.63 16.48
CA LYS A 146 -12.60 4.04 17.78
C LYS A 146 -12.81 5.56 17.92
N ARG A 147 -12.19 6.37 17.06
CA ARG A 147 -12.14 7.84 17.15
C ARG A 147 -12.84 8.55 16.01
N VAL A 148 -13.02 7.89 14.88
CA VAL A 148 -13.77 8.43 13.76
C VAL A 148 -15.22 7.97 13.80
N THR A 149 -16.14 8.87 13.48
CA THR A 149 -17.54 8.54 13.25
C THR A 149 -17.70 8.30 11.76
N ILE A 150 -17.62 7.04 11.35
CA ILE A 150 -17.78 6.60 9.96
C ILE A 150 -18.55 5.28 9.94
N GLY A 151 -19.44 5.07 8.98
CA GLY A 151 -20.21 3.85 8.80
C GLY A 151 -19.60 2.89 7.76
N PRO A 152 -20.09 1.64 7.68
CA PRO A 152 -19.64 0.68 6.66
C PRO A 152 -19.87 1.17 5.23
N ASP A 153 -20.96 1.90 4.98
CA ASP A 153 -21.26 2.45 3.66
C ASP A 153 -20.24 3.52 3.23
N GLU A 154 -19.90 4.44 4.14
CA GLU A 154 -18.89 5.49 3.90
C GLU A 154 -17.48 4.89 3.74
N ILE A 155 -17.10 3.93 4.59
CA ILE A 155 -15.82 3.20 4.46
C ILE A 155 -15.73 2.56 3.08
N CYS A 156 -16.77 1.85 2.68
CA CYS A 156 -16.71 1.04 1.47
C CYS A 156 -16.91 1.85 0.19
N SER A 157 -17.64 2.96 0.25
CA SER A 157 -17.65 3.97 -0.81
C SER A 157 -16.24 4.51 -1.05
N PHE A 158 -15.50 4.87 0.02
CA PHE A 158 -14.13 5.34 -0.10
C PHE A 158 -13.14 4.28 -0.61
N VAL A 159 -13.23 3.03 -0.12
CA VAL A 159 -12.26 1.96 -0.44
C VAL A 159 -12.54 1.30 -1.81
N ILE A 160 -13.81 1.10 -2.15
CA ILE A 160 -14.23 0.35 -3.35
C ILE A 160 -14.63 1.30 -4.49
N GLY A 161 -14.94 2.57 -4.18
CA GLY A 161 -15.37 3.57 -5.17
C GLY A 161 -16.79 3.33 -5.68
N ASP A 162 -17.03 3.69 -6.95
CA ASP A 162 -18.34 3.71 -7.60
C ASP A 162 -19.15 2.41 -7.45
N ALA A 163 -18.48 1.25 -7.33
CA ALA A 163 -19.17 -0.03 -7.14
C ALA A 163 -19.92 -0.13 -5.79
N CYS A 164 -19.57 0.72 -4.83
CA CYS A 164 -20.22 0.88 -3.54
C CYS A 164 -21.09 2.14 -3.40
N GLY A 165 -21.20 2.93 -4.47
CA GLY A 165 -21.88 4.21 -4.48
C GLY A 165 -21.01 5.34 -3.96
N ASP A 166 -21.49 6.57 -4.14
CA ASP A 166 -20.85 7.80 -3.69
C ASP A 166 -21.59 8.29 -2.44
N VAL A 167 -21.04 7.97 -1.26
CA VAL A 167 -21.68 8.25 0.02
C VAL A 167 -21.07 9.51 0.61
N TYR A 168 -21.91 10.55 0.74
CA TYR A 168 -21.47 11.84 1.23
C TYR A 168 -20.74 11.74 2.57
N ASN A 169 -19.49 12.20 2.64
CA ASN A 169 -18.76 12.32 3.90
C ASN A 169 -18.05 13.67 4.01
N PRO A 170 -18.39 14.52 4.99
CA PRO A 170 -17.83 15.87 5.11
C PRO A 170 -16.33 15.91 5.46
N TYR A 171 -15.74 14.79 5.87
CA TYR A 171 -14.28 14.68 6.07
C TYR A 171 -13.55 14.37 4.76
N HIS A 172 -14.24 13.85 3.74
CA HIS A 172 -13.67 13.52 2.43
C HIS A 172 -14.07 14.55 1.36
N GLU A 173 -15.25 15.13 1.48
CA GLU A 173 -15.77 16.14 0.57
C GLU A 173 -15.65 17.53 1.17
N TRP A 174 -14.63 18.26 0.71
CA TRP A 174 -14.32 19.60 1.17
C TRP A 174 -13.96 20.49 -0.02
N GLU A 175 -14.31 21.76 0.09
CA GLU A 175 -14.02 22.76 -0.92
C GLU A 175 -12.82 23.62 -0.52
N VAL A 176 -11.99 23.96 -1.52
CA VAL A 176 -10.94 24.96 -1.36
C VAL A 176 -11.49 26.30 -1.81
N ALA A 177 -11.61 27.24 -0.88
CA ALA A 177 -11.91 28.62 -1.23
C ALA A 177 -10.70 29.25 -1.94
N PHE A 178 -10.88 29.60 -3.20
CA PHE A 178 -9.89 30.41 -3.92
C PHE A 178 -9.92 31.86 -3.42
N PRO A 179 -8.77 32.56 -3.44
CA PRO A 179 -8.75 33.98 -3.12
C PRO A 179 -9.68 34.75 -4.09
N PRO A 180 -10.25 35.89 -3.66
CA PRO A 180 -11.18 36.70 -4.46
C PRO A 180 -10.43 37.51 -5.54
N VAL A 181 -9.51 36.85 -6.25
CA VAL A 181 -8.74 37.41 -7.35
C VAL A 181 -9.34 36.84 -8.63
N PRO A 182 -9.78 37.70 -9.57
CA PRO A 182 -10.29 37.24 -10.85
C PRO A 182 -9.26 36.33 -11.53
N LYS A 183 -9.73 35.19 -12.06
CA LYS A 183 -8.89 34.30 -12.86
C LYS A 183 -8.28 35.13 -14.02
N PRO A 184 -6.94 35.17 -14.17
CA PRO A 184 -6.32 35.87 -15.28
C PRO A 184 -6.84 35.36 -16.63
N THR A 185 -6.82 36.22 -17.64
CA THR A 185 -7.11 35.82 -19.01
C THR A 185 -6.16 34.69 -19.40
N ILE A 186 -6.70 33.63 -20.00
CA ILE A 186 -5.90 32.49 -20.45
C ILE A 186 -5.05 32.96 -21.64
N GLU A 187 -3.75 33.09 -21.44
CA GLU A 187 -2.81 33.34 -22.51
C GLU A 187 -2.30 32.00 -23.08
N PRO A 188 -2.37 31.78 -24.40
CA PRO A 188 -1.81 30.58 -24.99
C PRO A 188 -0.30 30.57 -24.80
N LEU A 189 0.24 29.39 -24.43
CA LEU A 189 1.68 29.21 -24.34
C LEU A 189 2.31 29.51 -25.70
N GLN A 190 3.18 30.51 -25.75
CA GLN A 190 3.92 30.83 -26.96
C GLN A 190 4.95 29.73 -27.20
N ALA A 191 5.14 29.36 -28.47
CA ALA A 191 6.22 28.46 -28.84
C ALA A 191 7.56 29.10 -28.42
N PRO A 192 8.51 28.32 -27.88
CA PRO A 192 9.85 28.82 -27.61
C PRO A 192 10.45 29.43 -28.87
N MET A 193 11.15 30.56 -28.74
CA MET A 193 11.86 31.18 -29.87
C MET A 193 12.90 30.20 -30.44
N ASP A 194 13.19 30.32 -31.73
CA ASP A 194 14.26 29.55 -32.37
C ASP A 194 15.57 29.75 -31.59
N LYS A 195 16.19 28.63 -31.16
CA LYS A 195 17.40 28.59 -30.33
C LYS A 195 17.24 29.14 -28.90
N ALA A 196 16.03 29.19 -28.36
CA ALA A 196 15.81 29.47 -26.95
C ALA A 196 16.60 28.47 -26.06
N PRO A 197 17.19 28.94 -24.93
CA PRO A 197 17.93 28.07 -24.04
C PRO A 197 17.02 27.01 -23.42
N THR A 198 17.43 25.75 -23.47
CA THR A 198 16.69 24.64 -22.87
C THR A 198 17.31 24.23 -21.53
N PHE A 199 16.48 23.91 -20.54
CA PHE A 199 16.90 23.24 -19.32
C PHE A 199 16.53 21.76 -19.38
N LYS A 200 17.47 20.88 -19.06
CA LYS A 200 17.23 19.43 -19.03
C LYS A 200 16.90 19.01 -17.61
N VAL A 201 15.73 18.40 -17.43
CA VAL A 201 15.28 17.85 -16.15
C VAL A 201 15.31 16.33 -16.21
N LEU A 202 16.02 15.69 -15.28
CA LEU A 202 15.90 14.26 -15.03
C LEU A 202 14.88 14.05 -13.91
N GLN A 203 13.82 13.30 -14.18
CA GLN A 203 12.82 12.91 -13.20
C GLN A 203 12.82 11.39 -13.07
N ILE A 204 13.10 10.89 -11.87
CA ILE A 204 13.06 9.46 -11.52
C ILE A 204 12.06 9.29 -10.38
N SER A 205 11.18 8.30 -10.49
CA SER A 205 10.17 7.95 -9.49
C SER A 205 10.12 6.43 -9.31
N ASP A 206 9.51 5.99 -8.21
CA ASP A 206 9.13 4.58 -7.99
C ASP A 206 10.30 3.59 -8.08
N THR A 207 11.48 3.98 -7.58
CA THR A 207 12.68 3.13 -7.65
C THR A 207 12.53 1.81 -6.88
N HIS A 208 11.63 1.76 -5.89
CA HIS A 208 11.25 0.57 -5.11
C HIS A 208 12.41 -0.39 -4.82
N PHE A 209 13.52 0.15 -4.30
CA PHE A 209 14.69 -0.63 -3.97
C PHE A 209 14.37 -1.70 -2.92
N ASP A 210 14.62 -2.97 -3.27
CA ASP A 210 14.43 -4.11 -2.39
C ASP A 210 15.79 -4.66 -1.91
N PRO A 211 16.19 -4.40 -0.66
CA PRO A 211 17.46 -4.90 -0.12
C PRO A 211 17.49 -6.43 0.04
N TYR A 212 16.37 -7.11 -0.14
CA TYR A 212 16.25 -8.57 -0.03
C TYR A 212 16.10 -9.28 -1.38
N TYR A 213 16.19 -8.54 -2.49
CA TYR A 213 16.17 -9.14 -3.82
C TYR A 213 17.28 -10.18 -3.95
N ALA A 214 16.94 -11.35 -4.47
CA ALA A 214 17.88 -12.45 -4.68
C ALA A 214 17.73 -13.01 -6.10
N GLU A 215 18.81 -12.98 -6.86
CA GLU A 215 18.85 -13.57 -8.20
C GLU A 215 18.51 -15.06 -8.15
N GLY A 216 17.67 -15.52 -9.09
CA GLY A 216 17.23 -16.91 -9.19
C GLY A 216 16.18 -17.35 -8.16
N ALA A 217 15.76 -16.47 -7.25
CA ALA A 217 14.66 -16.76 -6.32
C ALA A 217 13.31 -16.86 -7.02
N ASN A 218 12.34 -17.52 -6.35
CA ASN A 218 11.00 -17.71 -6.92
C ASN A 218 10.31 -16.37 -7.19
N ALA A 219 9.92 -16.15 -8.45
CA ALA A 219 9.17 -14.97 -8.88
C ALA A 219 7.64 -15.16 -8.74
N GLU A 220 7.16 -16.40 -8.60
CA GLU A 220 5.74 -16.77 -8.50
C GLU A 220 5.46 -17.45 -7.15
N CYS A 221 5.66 -16.71 -6.07
CA CYS A 221 5.60 -17.23 -4.70
C CYS A 221 4.21 -17.15 -4.03
N ASN A 222 3.18 -16.71 -4.75
CA ASN A 222 1.83 -16.48 -4.24
C ASN A 222 1.78 -15.56 -2.99
N GLU A 223 2.73 -14.62 -2.88
CA GLU A 223 2.72 -13.54 -1.90
C GLU A 223 2.80 -12.18 -2.62
N PRO A 224 2.48 -11.05 -1.96
CA PRO A 224 2.43 -9.74 -2.61
C PRO A 224 3.78 -9.22 -3.14
N LEU A 225 4.90 -9.78 -2.69
CA LEU A 225 6.25 -9.43 -3.15
C LEU A 225 7.13 -10.68 -3.15
N CYS A 226 7.61 -11.05 -4.33
CA CYS A 226 8.46 -12.22 -4.57
C CYS A 226 9.91 -11.82 -4.91
N CYS A 227 10.68 -12.71 -5.53
CA CYS A 227 12.08 -12.48 -5.92
C CYS A 227 13.04 -12.27 -4.74
N ARG A 228 12.71 -12.84 -3.57
CA ARG A 228 13.56 -12.82 -2.37
C ARG A 228 13.96 -14.25 -1.99
N ALA A 229 15.06 -14.40 -1.26
CA ALA A 229 15.48 -15.72 -0.78
C ALA A 229 14.44 -16.43 0.12
N SER A 230 13.47 -15.71 0.68
CA SER A 230 12.37 -16.25 1.50
C SER A 230 11.06 -16.44 0.73
N SER A 231 11.08 -16.27 -0.59
CA SER A 231 9.98 -16.56 -1.50
C SER A 231 9.98 -18.06 -1.79
N GLU A 232 9.12 -18.80 -1.09
CA GLU A 232 8.91 -20.24 -1.29
C GLU A 232 8.04 -20.56 -2.51
#